data_AF-A0AAV5VP78-F1
#
_entry.id   AF-A0AAV5VP78-F1
#
_cell.length_a   1.000
_cell.length_b   1.000
_cell.length_c   1.000
_cell.angle_alpha   90.00
_cell.angle_beta   90.00
_cell.angle_gamma   90.00
#
_symmetry.space_group_name_H-M   'P 1'
#
loop_
_entity.id
_entity.type
_entity.pdbx_description
1 polymer ?
#
loop_
_entity_poly.entity_id
_entity_poly.type
_entity_poly.pdbx_seq_one_letter_code
_entity_poly.pdbx_strand_id
1 'polypeptide(L)'
;MRENAMKHYEEALRVSSNYTERVSSLNSLAVTAAEMWNYKSSVNYYNRIKSAEQQEGKSTTETDVQLFKMKLAGHLIKEDDYIEKEIKRLEEIPDNTFMRTVYGDTAEYYERIGRKVEVEKYIRLELQCVKSLDGAEDNDSNVKIEDEENAVKFDGMDDIEILKKFTEETESEMSNRRRAVANAKWRSKYGDSKLILAVR
;
A
#
# COMPACT_ATOMS: atom_id res chain seq x y z
N MET A 1 14.28 2.89 20.54
CA MET A 1 12.98 2.21 20.79
C MET A 1 12.81 0.95 19.94
N ARG A 2 12.91 1.01 18.60
CA ARG A 2 12.70 -0.16 17.71
C ARG A 2 13.70 -1.31 17.89
N GLU A 3 14.96 -1.03 18.18
CA GLU A 3 15.97 -2.08 18.47
C GLU A 3 15.65 -2.88 19.74
N ASN A 4 15.09 -2.24 20.77
CA ASN A 4 14.65 -2.93 21.98
C ASN A 4 13.43 -3.81 21.66
N ALA A 5 12.50 -3.31 20.84
CA ALA A 5 11.35 -4.10 20.38
C ALA A 5 11.81 -5.35 19.62
N MET A 6 12.78 -5.22 18.70
CA MET A 6 13.37 -6.38 18.02
C MET A 6 13.93 -7.41 18.99
N LYS A 7 14.73 -6.99 19.99
CA LYS A 7 15.27 -7.92 21.00
C LYS A 7 14.17 -8.63 21.77
N HIS A 8 13.10 -7.91 22.15
CA HIS A 8 11.96 -8.51 22.83
C HIS A 8 11.24 -9.56 21.96
N TYR A 9 11.02 -9.27 20.68
CA TYR A 9 10.38 -10.22 19.78
C TYR A 9 11.28 -11.40 19.40
N GLU A 10 12.60 -11.22 19.32
CA GLU A 10 13.55 -12.33 19.14
C GLU A 10 13.53 -13.29 20.34
N GLU A 11 13.47 -12.74 21.56
CA GLU A 11 13.34 -13.56 22.77
C GLU A 11 11.98 -14.27 22.82
N ALA A 12 10.88 -13.57 22.51
CA ALA A 12 9.55 -14.16 22.41
C ALA A 12 9.52 -15.31 21.39
N LEU A 13 10.18 -15.12 20.24
CA LEU A 13 10.32 -16.16 19.22
C LEU A 13 11.12 -17.37 19.73
N ARG A 14 12.18 -17.14 20.52
CA ARG A 14 13.01 -18.20 21.10
C ARG A 14 12.24 -19.09 22.08
N VAL A 15 11.32 -18.49 22.86
CA VAL A 15 10.51 -19.21 23.86
C VAL A 15 9.15 -19.65 23.33
N SER A 16 8.80 -19.29 22.09
CA SER A 16 7.51 -19.65 21.48
C SER A 16 7.29 -21.17 21.47
N SER A 17 6.17 -21.59 22.04
CA SER A 17 5.86 -23.00 22.27
C SER A 17 4.92 -23.59 21.21
N ASN A 18 4.20 -22.72 20.49
CA ASN A 18 3.22 -23.12 19.50
C ASN A 18 3.31 -22.27 18.23
N TYR A 19 2.59 -22.71 17.20
CA TYR A 19 2.52 -22.06 15.90
C TYR A 19 2.11 -20.59 15.98
N THR A 20 1.06 -20.28 16.73
CA THR A 20 0.47 -18.94 16.79
C THR A 20 1.44 -17.93 17.40
N GLU A 21 2.07 -18.29 18.52
CA GLU A 21 3.10 -17.46 19.18
C GLU A 21 4.30 -17.21 18.27
N ARG A 22 4.74 -18.25 17.55
CA ARG A 22 5.87 -18.17 16.62
C ARG A 22 5.58 -17.23 15.46
N VAL A 23 4.44 -17.40 14.79
CA VAL A 23 4.02 -16.55 13.66
C VAL A 23 3.80 -15.12 14.12
N SER A 24 3.17 -14.91 15.28
CA SER A 24 2.99 -13.58 15.85
C SER A 24 4.32 -12.86 16.09
N SER A 25 5.28 -13.54 16.72
CA SER A 25 6.61 -12.97 16.99
C SER A 25 7.37 -12.67 15.70
N LEU A 26 7.31 -13.58 14.71
CA LEU A 26 7.91 -13.36 13.39
C LEU A 26 7.27 -12.17 12.66
N ASN A 27 5.95 -12.01 12.73
CA ASN A 27 5.25 -10.90 12.08
C ASN A 27 5.65 -9.57 12.73
N SER A 28 5.73 -9.51 14.06
CA SER A 28 6.22 -8.32 14.76
C SER A 28 7.67 -7.99 14.39
N LEU A 29 8.54 -8.98 14.22
CA LEU A 29 9.91 -8.78 13.73
C LEU A 29 9.94 -8.26 12.30
N ALA A 30 9.12 -8.83 11.41
CA ALA A 30 9.04 -8.41 10.01
C ALA A 30 8.60 -6.94 9.88
N VAL A 31 7.53 -6.57 10.59
CA VAL A 31 7.03 -5.18 10.63
C VAL A 31 8.07 -4.24 11.23
N THR A 32 8.67 -4.60 12.37
CA THR A 32 9.68 -3.75 13.01
C THR A 32 10.90 -3.53 12.11
N ALA A 33 11.35 -4.58 11.41
CA ALA A 33 12.44 -4.48 10.45
C ALA A 33 12.09 -3.56 9.27
N ALA A 34 10.86 -3.65 8.75
CA ALA A 34 10.38 -2.77 7.68
C ALA A 34 10.30 -1.30 8.14
N GLU A 35 9.85 -1.03 9.36
CA GLU A 35 9.85 0.32 9.93
C GLU A 35 11.25 0.91 10.14
N MET A 36 12.26 0.04 10.22
CA MET A 36 13.67 0.41 10.26
C MET A 36 14.30 0.45 8.86
N TRP A 37 13.49 0.36 7.80
CA TRP A 37 13.94 0.29 6.40
C TRP A 37 14.85 -0.90 6.10
N ASN A 38 14.88 -1.91 6.98
CA ASN A 38 15.62 -3.15 6.79
C ASN A 38 14.72 -4.20 6.12
N TYR A 39 14.41 -3.94 4.85
CA TYR A 39 13.52 -4.79 4.05
C TYR A 39 14.08 -6.19 3.82
N LYS A 40 15.40 -6.36 3.77
CA LYS A 40 16.03 -7.68 3.65
C LYS A 40 15.72 -8.56 4.86
N SER A 41 15.82 -8.01 6.07
CA SER A 41 15.42 -8.73 7.28
C SER A 41 13.91 -8.96 7.34
N SER A 42 13.10 -7.97 6.95
CA SER A 42 11.64 -8.13 6.89
C SER A 42 11.22 -9.29 5.96
N VAL A 43 11.79 -9.35 4.75
CA VAL A 43 11.59 -10.45 3.80
C VAL A 43 12.05 -11.79 4.39
N ASN A 44 13.16 -11.84 5.14
CA ASN A 44 13.60 -13.06 5.82
C ASN A 44 12.54 -13.55 6.82
N TYR A 45 12.02 -12.67 7.67
CA TYR A 45 10.98 -13.03 8.64
C TYR A 45 9.67 -13.47 7.97
N TYR A 46 9.21 -12.78 6.91
CA TYR A 46 8.03 -13.23 6.15
C TYR A 46 8.23 -14.59 5.46
N ASN A 47 9.44 -14.88 4.95
CA ASN A 47 9.74 -16.23 4.43
C ASN A 47 9.64 -17.30 5.53
N ARG A 48 10.09 -17.00 6.75
CA ARG A 48 9.98 -17.91 7.90
C ARG A 48 8.52 -18.13 8.32
N ILE A 49 7.67 -17.09 8.23
CA ILE A 49 6.22 -17.22 8.44
C ILE A 49 5.64 -18.14 7.38
N LYS A 50 5.93 -17.89 6.10
CA LYS A 50 5.45 -18.72 4.98
C LYS A 50 5.86 -20.19 5.13
N SER A 51 7.09 -20.47 5.54
CA SER A 51 7.52 -21.84 5.81
C SER A 51 6.76 -22.48 6.98
N ALA A 52 6.49 -21.74 8.06
CA ALA A 52 5.70 -22.25 9.18
C ALA A 52 4.24 -22.51 8.79
N GLU A 53 3.63 -21.61 8.02
CA GLU A 53 2.29 -21.78 7.47
C GLU A 53 2.18 -23.03 6.59
N GLN A 54 3.15 -23.25 5.71
CA GLN A 54 3.18 -24.44 4.84
C GLN A 54 3.29 -25.75 5.63
N GLN A 55 4.12 -25.78 6.68
CA GLN A 55 4.27 -26.96 7.54
C GLN A 55 2.98 -27.31 8.28
N GLU A 56 2.16 -26.31 8.60
CA GLU A 56 0.92 -26.45 9.36
C GLU A 56 -0.33 -26.54 8.47
N GLY A 57 -0.17 -26.46 7.14
CA GLY A 57 -1.29 -26.41 6.20
C GLY A 57 -2.13 -25.14 6.30
N LYS A 58 -1.54 -24.03 6.76
CA LYS A 58 -2.19 -22.73 7.03
C LYS A 58 -1.66 -21.61 6.14
N SER A 59 -1.27 -21.92 4.89
CA SER A 59 -0.77 -20.92 3.93
C SER A 59 -1.77 -19.77 3.79
N THR A 60 -1.31 -18.54 4.01
CA THR A 60 -2.17 -17.36 3.89
C THR A 60 -1.77 -16.50 2.69
N THR A 61 -2.79 -15.92 2.05
CA THR A 61 -2.62 -14.90 1.01
C THR A 61 -2.04 -13.60 1.58
N GLU A 62 -2.32 -13.30 2.84
CA GLU A 62 -1.76 -12.13 3.52
C GLU A 62 -0.24 -12.18 3.61
N THR A 63 0.34 -13.32 4.02
CA THR A 63 1.81 -13.49 4.09
C THR A 63 2.45 -13.32 2.72
N ASP A 64 1.82 -13.83 1.67
CA ASP A 64 2.27 -13.68 0.29
C ASP A 64 2.27 -12.21 -0.16
N VAL A 65 1.20 -11.47 0.10
CA VAL A 65 1.09 -10.05 -0.21
C VAL A 65 2.17 -9.25 0.54
N GLN A 66 2.32 -9.47 1.84
CA GLN A 66 3.33 -8.74 2.62
C GLN A 66 4.75 -9.04 2.13
N LEU A 67 5.05 -10.31 1.82
CA LEU A 67 6.33 -10.70 1.25
C LEU A 67 6.61 -9.96 -0.07
N PHE A 68 5.62 -9.89 -0.96
CA PHE A 68 5.75 -9.16 -2.22
C PHE A 68 6.01 -7.66 -2.01
N LYS A 69 5.21 -7.01 -1.16
CA LYS A 69 5.36 -5.59 -0.83
C LYS A 69 6.73 -5.27 -0.22
N MET A 70 7.23 -6.11 0.68
CA MET A 70 8.57 -5.93 1.26
C MET A 70 9.68 -6.08 0.23
N LYS A 71 9.51 -6.98 -0.77
CA LYS A 71 10.46 -7.12 -1.87
C LYS A 71 10.45 -5.90 -2.80
N LEU A 72 9.27 -5.35 -3.11
CA LEU A 72 9.14 -4.10 -3.87
C LEU A 72 9.82 -2.94 -3.14
N ALA A 73 9.45 -2.70 -1.88
CA ALA A 73 9.98 -1.60 -1.07
C ALA A 73 11.50 -1.66 -0.87
N GLY A 74 12.05 -2.88 -0.76
CA GLY A 74 13.48 -3.13 -0.65
C GLY A 74 14.23 -3.16 -1.99
N HIS A 75 13.56 -2.94 -3.12
CA HIS A 75 14.14 -3.11 -4.46
C HIS A 75 14.85 -4.46 -4.63
N LEU A 76 14.27 -5.52 -4.06
CA LEU A 76 14.82 -6.89 -4.06
C LEU A 76 14.35 -7.70 -5.27
N ILE A 77 13.46 -7.12 -6.09
CA ILE A 77 13.01 -7.68 -7.34
C ILE A 77 13.87 -7.11 -8.46
N LYS A 78 14.37 -7.97 -9.35
CA LYS A 78 15.28 -7.58 -10.43
C LYS A 78 14.65 -7.60 -11.81
N GLU A 79 13.52 -8.29 -11.95
CA GLU A 79 12.91 -8.61 -13.24
C GLU A 79 11.43 -8.24 -13.19
N ASP A 80 10.95 -7.48 -14.17
CA ASP A 80 9.53 -7.09 -14.24
C ASP A 80 8.63 -8.31 -14.43
N ASP A 81 9.12 -9.34 -15.13
CA ASP A 81 8.39 -10.59 -15.33
C ASP A 81 8.02 -11.25 -14.00
N TYR A 82 8.86 -11.10 -12.96
CA TYR A 82 8.51 -11.54 -11.61
C TYR A 82 7.37 -10.71 -11.01
N ILE A 83 7.39 -9.38 -11.18
CA ILE A 83 6.35 -8.47 -10.69
C ILE A 83 5.01 -8.82 -11.34
N GLU A 84 4.96 -8.94 -12.66
CA GLU A 84 3.73 -9.23 -13.41
C GLU A 84 3.17 -10.61 -13.07
N LYS A 85 4.02 -11.63 -12.96
CA LYS A 85 3.58 -12.99 -12.57
C LYS A 85 3.02 -13.02 -11.16
N GLU A 86 3.67 -12.34 -10.23
CA GLU A 86 3.23 -12.32 -8.83
C GLU A 86 1.93 -11.53 -8.68
N ILE A 87 1.79 -10.39 -9.36
CA ILE A 87 0.53 -9.63 -9.38
C ILE A 87 -0.60 -10.47 -9.96
N LYS A 88 -0.39 -11.13 -11.10
CA LYS A 88 -1.40 -12.00 -11.70
C LYS A 88 -1.84 -13.13 -10.77
N ARG A 89 -0.91 -13.69 -9.99
CA ARG A 89 -1.21 -14.69 -8.96
C ARG A 89 -2.03 -14.09 -7.81
N LEU A 90 -1.71 -12.87 -7.38
CA LEU A 90 -2.44 -12.19 -6.30
C LEU A 90 -3.83 -11.71 -6.76
N GLU A 91 -4.02 -11.39 -8.04
CA GLU A 91 -5.33 -11.06 -8.64
C GLU A 91 -6.34 -12.22 -8.56
N GLU A 92 -5.90 -13.47 -8.38
CA GLU A 92 -6.80 -14.61 -8.13
C GLU A 92 -7.53 -14.50 -6.78
N ILE A 93 -7.11 -13.57 -5.91
CA ILE A 93 -7.71 -13.30 -4.61
C ILE A 93 -8.82 -12.25 -4.79
N PRO A 94 -10.10 -12.57 -4.47
CA PRO A 94 -11.22 -11.65 -4.67
C PRO A 94 -11.30 -10.59 -3.56
N ASP A 95 -10.23 -9.84 -3.33
CA ASP A 95 -10.17 -8.76 -2.36
C ASP A 95 -9.57 -7.49 -3.00
N ASN A 96 -10.46 -6.59 -3.38
CA ASN A 96 -10.10 -5.32 -4.00
C ASN A 96 -9.38 -4.37 -3.05
N THR A 97 -9.52 -4.53 -1.73
CA THR A 97 -8.77 -3.73 -0.76
C THR A 97 -7.31 -4.16 -0.76
N PHE A 98 -7.04 -5.47 -0.77
CA PHE A 98 -5.67 -5.98 -0.89
C PHE A 98 -5.04 -5.58 -2.23
N MET A 99 -5.75 -5.82 -3.34
CA MET A 99 -5.20 -5.51 -4.67
C MET A 99 -4.93 -4.02 -4.87
N ARG A 100 -5.78 -3.14 -4.31
CA ARG A 100 -5.49 -1.70 -4.27
C ARG A 100 -4.11 -1.42 -3.66
N THR A 101 -3.80 -2.01 -2.51
CA THR A 101 -2.49 -1.78 -1.87
C THR A 101 -1.32 -2.35 -2.68
N VAL A 102 -1.51 -3.50 -3.32
CA VAL A 102 -0.49 -4.13 -4.18
C VAL A 102 -0.17 -3.24 -5.38
N TYR A 103 -1.18 -2.70 -6.04
CA TYR A 103 -0.99 -1.79 -7.17
C TYR A 103 -0.33 -0.47 -6.75
N GLY A 104 -0.74 0.11 -5.63
CA GLY A 104 -0.13 1.32 -5.08
C GLY A 104 1.37 1.14 -4.80
N ASP A 105 1.74 0.07 -4.09
CA ASP A 105 3.15 -0.23 -3.78
C ASP A 105 3.97 -0.54 -5.04
N THR A 106 3.35 -1.15 -6.06
CA THR A 106 4.00 -1.42 -7.35
C THR A 106 4.22 -0.13 -8.14
N ALA A 107 3.24 0.78 -8.14
CA ALA A 107 3.40 2.10 -8.74
C ALA A 107 4.52 2.89 -8.06
N GLU A 108 4.60 2.88 -6.73
CA GLU A 108 5.69 3.53 -5.98
C GLU A 108 7.06 2.93 -6.34
N TYR A 109 7.15 1.60 -6.47
CA TYR A 109 8.38 0.94 -6.93
C TYR A 109 8.82 1.45 -8.31
N TYR A 110 7.91 1.48 -9.29
CA TYR A 110 8.22 1.94 -10.64
C TYR A 110 8.52 3.45 -10.70
N GLU A 111 7.89 4.25 -9.84
CA GLU A 111 8.18 5.68 -9.71
C GLU A 111 9.62 5.91 -9.28
N ARG A 112 10.07 5.19 -8.25
CA ARG A 112 11.44 5.27 -7.73
C ARG A 112 12.51 4.88 -8.76
N ILE A 113 12.20 3.97 -9.67
CA ILE A 113 13.11 3.56 -10.75
C ILE A 113 12.87 4.33 -12.07
N GLY A 114 12.03 5.37 -12.06
CA GLY A 114 11.85 6.31 -13.18
C GLY A 114 11.00 5.78 -14.34
N ARG A 115 10.17 4.76 -14.11
CA ARG A 115 9.41 4.05 -15.13
C ARG A 115 7.95 4.50 -15.23
N LYS A 116 7.77 5.61 -15.95
CA LYS A 116 6.48 6.33 -16.00
C LYS A 116 5.30 5.53 -16.57
N VAL A 117 5.54 4.70 -17.59
CA VAL A 117 4.47 3.90 -18.23
C VAL A 117 3.89 2.90 -17.24
N GLU A 118 4.75 2.22 -16.49
CA GLU A 118 4.35 1.26 -15.47
C GLU A 118 3.68 1.94 -14.27
N VAL A 119 4.17 3.11 -13.84
CA VAL A 119 3.49 3.93 -12.82
C VAL A 119 2.05 4.22 -13.23
N GLU A 120 1.83 4.72 -14.45
CA GLU A 120 0.48 5.04 -14.92
C GLU A 120 -0.41 3.79 -14.98
N LYS A 121 0.13 2.67 -15.47
CA LYS A 121 -0.56 1.37 -15.49
C LYS A 121 -1.06 1.00 -14.11
N TYR A 122 -0.18 0.97 -13.10
CA TYR A 122 -0.55 0.49 -11.77
C TYR A 122 -1.40 1.49 -10.97
N ILE A 123 -1.22 2.80 -11.17
CA ILE A 123 -2.16 3.80 -10.62
C ILE A 123 -3.57 3.60 -11.20
N ARG A 124 -3.69 3.33 -12.50
CA ARG A 124 -5.00 3.09 -13.12
C ARG A 124 -5.68 1.86 -12.53
N LEU A 125 -4.92 0.78 -12.30
CA LEU A 125 -5.42 -0.43 -11.66
C LEU A 125 -5.83 -0.18 -10.20
N GLU A 126 -5.04 0.58 -9.43
CA GLU A 126 -5.40 0.99 -8.07
C GLU A 126 -6.75 1.75 -8.04
N LEU A 127 -6.95 2.70 -8.96
CA LEU A 127 -8.19 3.48 -9.06
C LEU A 127 -9.40 2.63 -9.47
N GLN A 128 -9.21 1.60 -10.29
CA GLN A 128 -10.27 0.66 -10.63
C GLN A 128 -10.76 -0.12 -9.40
N CYS A 129 -9.84 -0.53 -8.51
CA CYS A 129 -10.22 -1.14 -7.23
C CYS A 129 -11.08 -0.19 -6.37
N VAL A 130 -10.74 1.10 -6.31
CA VAL A 130 -11.54 2.09 -5.55
C VAL A 130 -12.96 2.21 -6.10
N LYS A 131 -13.11 2.34 -7.43
CA LYS A 131 -14.45 2.43 -8.05
C LYS A 131 -15.31 1.21 -7.80
N SER A 132 -14.70 0.02 -7.73
CA SER A 132 -15.42 -1.22 -7.40
C SER A 132 -15.87 -1.30 -5.94
N LEU A 133 -15.23 -0.55 -5.04
CA LEU A 133 -15.64 -0.45 -3.63
C LEU A 133 -16.76 0.59 -3.46
N ASP A 134 -16.68 1.73 -4.16
CA ASP A 134 -17.71 2.79 -4.09
C ASP A 134 -19.02 2.40 -4.79
N GLY A 135 -18.97 1.54 -5.81
CA GLY A 135 -20.16 1.00 -6.47
C GLY A 135 -20.89 -0.11 -5.70
N ALA A 136 -20.46 -0.44 -4.47
CA ALA A 136 -21.05 -1.47 -3.63
C ALA A 136 -22.07 -0.93 -2.59
N GLU A 137 -22.31 0.38 -2.56
CA GLU A 137 -23.38 1.00 -1.76
C GLU A 137 -24.38 1.71 -2.68
N ASP A 138 -25.51 1.04 -2.94
CA ASP A 138 -26.80 1.72 -3.07
C ASP A 138 -27.92 0.69 -2.83
N ASN A 139 -28.09 0.36 -1.55
CA ASN A 139 -29.33 -0.14 -0.97
C ASN A 139 -29.36 0.23 0.52
N ASP A 140 -29.04 1.47 0.87
CA ASP A 140 -29.79 2.10 1.94
C ASP A 140 -29.81 3.61 1.77
N SER A 141 -31.02 4.13 1.82
CA SER A 141 -31.36 5.50 1.55
C SER A 141 -30.83 6.49 2.60
N ASN A 142 -30.52 7.69 2.11
CA ASN A 142 -30.73 8.98 2.78
C ASN A 142 -29.56 9.53 3.64
N VAL A 143 -28.55 10.09 2.97
CA VAL A 143 -27.79 11.23 3.50
C VAL A 143 -27.70 12.31 2.43
N LYS A 144 -28.46 13.40 2.61
CA LYS A 144 -28.26 14.64 1.87
C LYS A 144 -26.96 15.26 2.36
N ILE A 145 -25.99 15.40 1.47
CA ILE A 145 -24.83 16.27 1.69
C ILE A 145 -25.11 17.56 0.92
N GLU A 146 -25.54 18.59 1.66
CA GLU A 146 -25.46 19.98 1.22
C GLU A 146 -23.99 20.40 1.33
N ASP A 147 -23.31 20.59 0.20
CA ASP A 147 -22.10 21.40 0.06
C ASP A 147 -21.89 21.71 -1.45
N GLU A 148 -22.73 22.61 -1.97
CA GLU A 148 -22.72 23.05 -3.38
C GLU A 148 -21.79 24.25 -3.67
N GLU A 149 -20.92 24.68 -2.74
CA GLU A 149 -20.18 25.94 -2.92
C GLU A 149 -18.84 25.86 -3.67
N ASN A 150 -18.46 24.72 -4.26
CA ASN A 150 -17.26 24.65 -5.12
C ASN A 150 -17.43 23.85 -6.42
N ALA A 151 -18.65 23.69 -6.91
CA ALA A 151 -18.89 23.12 -8.24
C ALA A 151 -18.46 24.11 -9.33
N VAL A 152 -17.34 23.84 -10.00
CA VAL A 152 -16.97 24.51 -11.25
C VAL A 152 -18.04 24.17 -12.29
N LYS A 153 -18.86 25.15 -12.66
CA LYS A 153 -19.90 24.99 -13.68
C LYS A 153 -19.22 24.95 -15.07
N PHE A 154 -19.46 23.87 -15.81
CA PHE A 154 -18.92 23.62 -17.16
C PHE A 154 -19.90 23.98 -18.28
N ASP A 155 -20.98 24.69 -17.96
CA ASP A 155 -22.01 25.05 -18.95
C ASP A 155 -21.41 25.92 -20.07
N GLY A 156 -21.42 25.39 -21.29
CA GLY A 156 -21.00 26.08 -22.51
C GLY A 156 -19.54 25.85 -22.95
N MET A 157 -18.79 24.98 -22.28
CA MET A 157 -17.41 24.63 -22.66
C MET A 157 -17.37 23.48 -23.67
N ASP A 158 -16.52 23.59 -24.70
CA ASP A 158 -16.28 22.49 -25.63
C ASP A 158 -15.36 21.43 -24.99
N ASP A 159 -15.49 20.17 -25.40
CA ASP A 159 -14.77 19.01 -24.84
C ASP A 159 -13.25 19.23 -24.77
N ILE A 160 -12.66 19.96 -25.71
CA ILE A 160 -11.23 20.31 -25.75
C ILE A 160 -10.87 21.34 -24.67
N GLU A 161 -11.80 22.25 -24.35
CA GLU A 161 -11.64 23.27 -23.32
C GLU A 161 -11.80 22.67 -21.90
N ILE A 162 -12.69 21.68 -21.76
CA ILE A 162 -12.80 20.85 -20.55
C ILE A 162 -11.51 20.04 -20.34
N LEU A 163 -10.98 19.43 -21.41
CA LEU A 163 -9.71 18.68 -21.37
C LEU A 163 -8.50 19.56 -21.04
N LYS A 164 -8.47 20.81 -21.53
CA LYS A 164 -7.44 21.80 -21.17
C LYS A 164 -7.52 22.19 -19.70
N LYS A 165 -8.71 22.45 -19.16
CA LYS A 165 -8.87 22.71 -17.71
C LYS A 165 -8.45 21.52 -16.84
N PHE A 166 -8.72 20.29 -17.28
CA PHE A 166 -8.25 19.08 -16.58
C PHE A 166 -6.73 18.84 -16.68
N THR A 167 -6.08 19.36 -17.72
CA THR A 167 -4.62 19.25 -17.91
C THR A 167 -3.84 20.45 -17.35
N GLU A 168 -4.51 21.60 -17.17
CA GLU A 168 -3.95 22.82 -16.56
C GLU A 168 -4.02 22.82 -15.01
N GLU A 169 -4.84 21.97 -14.37
CA GLU A 169 -4.65 21.60 -12.96
C GLU A 169 -3.36 20.77 -12.84
N THR A 170 -2.24 21.49 -12.83
CA THR A 170 -0.88 20.97 -13.00
C THR A 170 -0.61 19.72 -12.16
N GLU A 171 0.20 18.80 -12.71
CA GLU A 171 0.74 17.62 -12.02
C GLU A 171 1.33 17.96 -10.63
N SER A 172 1.76 19.21 -10.42
CA SER A 172 2.18 19.75 -9.14
C SER A 172 1.04 19.86 -8.12
N GLU A 173 -0.16 20.29 -8.50
CA GLU A 173 -1.33 20.38 -7.62
C GLU A 173 -1.90 19.00 -7.29
N MET A 174 -1.92 18.08 -8.26
CA MET A 174 -2.28 16.69 -7.99
C MET A 174 -1.25 15.99 -7.10
N SER A 175 0.06 16.22 -7.31
CA SER A 175 1.13 15.73 -6.43
C SER A 175 1.04 16.34 -5.02
N ASN A 176 0.73 17.63 -4.92
CA ASN A 176 0.54 18.32 -3.64
C ASN A 176 -0.72 17.86 -2.91
N ARG A 177 -1.84 17.63 -3.62
CA ARG A 177 -3.06 17.03 -3.06
C ARG A 177 -2.80 15.58 -2.60
N ARG A 178 -2.10 14.76 -3.38
CA ARG A 178 -1.70 13.40 -2.99
C ARG A 178 -0.79 13.40 -1.76
N ARG A 179 0.18 14.32 -1.68
CA ARG A 179 1.01 14.53 -0.47
C ARG A 179 0.20 15.02 0.72
N ALA A 180 -0.76 15.93 0.52
CA ALA A 180 -1.61 16.45 1.58
C ALA A 180 -2.54 15.36 2.14
N VAL A 181 -3.13 14.53 1.27
CA VAL A 181 -3.96 13.38 1.66
C VAL A 181 -3.10 12.31 2.34
N ALA A 182 -1.92 11.99 1.80
CA ALA A 182 -0.99 11.05 2.42
C ALA A 182 -0.55 11.55 3.80
N ASN A 183 -0.22 12.85 3.94
CA ASN A 183 0.14 13.48 5.22
C ASN A 183 -1.03 13.52 6.21
N ALA A 184 -2.25 13.81 5.76
CA ALA A 184 -3.45 13.78 6.61
C ALA A 184 -3.75 12.37 7.11
N LYS A 185 -3.60 11.36 6.25
CA LYS A 185 -3.76 9.94 6.59
C LYS A 185 -2.66 9.47 7.55
N TRP A 186 -1.44 9.99 7.40
CA TRP A 186 -0.32 9.76 8.33
C TRP A 186 -0.55 10.42 9.70
N ARG A 187 -0.99 11.67 9.73
CA ARG A 187 -1.32 12.39 10.98
C ARG A 187 -2.47 11.72 11.74
N SER A 188 -3.50 11.29 11.03
CA SER A 188 -4.63 10.53 11.58
C SER A 188 -4.20 9.20 12.20
N LYS A 189 -3.23 8.50 11.58
CA LYS A 189 -2.78 7.18 12.04
C LYS A 189 -1.67 7.22 13.09
N TYR A 190 -0.86 8.29 13.15
CA TYR A 190 0.38 8.31 13.95
C TYR A 190 0.60 9.57 14.81
N GLY A 191 -0.28 10.58 14.74
CA GLY A 191 -0.21 11.82 15.54
C GLY A 191 0.84 12.85 15.06
N ASP A 192 0.62 14.12 15.42
CA ASP A 192 1.35 15.28 14.87
C ASP A 192 2.84 15.38 15.23
N SER A 193 3.32 14.63 16.24
CA SER A 193 4.64 14.83 16.84
C SER A 193 5.85 14.42 15.98
N LYS A 194 5.65 13.90 14.75
CA LYS A 194 6.76 13.40 13.90
C LYS A 194 7.02 14.21 12.62
N LEU A 195 6.24 15.25 12.33
CA LEU A 195 6.44 16.06 11.11
C LEU A 195 7.69 16.95 11.15
N ILE A 196 8.23 17.25 12.33
CA ILE A 196 9.32 18.23 12.49
C ILE A 196 10.67 17.70 11.99
N LEU A 197 10.83 16.39 11.78
CA LEU A 197 12.13 15.79 11.39
C LEU A 197 12.33 15.57 9.89
N ALA A 198 11.32 15.84 9.04
CA ALA A 198 11.39 15.54 7.61
C ALA A 198 11.59 16.77 6.69
N VAL A 199 11.81 17.97 7.24
CA VAL A 199 12.04 19.21 6.46
C VAL A 199 13.34 19.91 6.88
N ARG A 200 14.46 19.19 6.90
CA ARG A 200 15.79 19.82 6.88
C ARG A 200 16.69 19.16 5.86
#